data_AF-A0A1S9NDG1-F1
#
_entry.id   AF-A0A1S9NDG1-F1
#
_cell.length_a   1.000
_cell.length_b   1.000
_cell.length_c   1.000
_cell.angle_alpha   90.00
_cell.angle_beta   90.00
_cell.angle_gamma   90.00
#
_symmetry.space_group_name_H-M   'P 1'
#
loop_
_entity.id
_entity.type
_entity.pdbx_description
1 polymer ?
#
loop_
_entity_poly.entity_id
_entity_poly.type
_entity_poly.pdbx_seq_one_letter_code
_entity_poly.pdbx_strand_id
1 'polypeptide(L)'
;MAQMDLHFPRLYAFGENYIIREYIDGVELDKYLSSNPLSENIFQKIIELYEAMDSVGYNRLDAAPFHIFITSLDEIKLIDTARAMKKRTIYPALIIECLSDLGYKKDFLNFVKYNKPELYKKWLRSKK
;
A
#
# COMPACT_ATOMS: atom_id res chain seq x y z
N MET A 1 2.36 -16.11 -1.05
CA MET A 1 3.78 -15.72 -1.24
C MET A 1 3.80 -14.49 -2.15
N ALA A 2 4.59 -13.45 -1.83
CA ALA A 2 4.57 -12.17 -2.57
C ALA A 2 4.81 -12.30 -4.08
N GLN A 3 5.58 -13.30 -4.52
CA GLN A 3 5.86 -13.54 -5.94
C GLN A 3 4.66 -14.01 -6.77
N MET A 4 3.55 -14.39 -6.12
CA MET A 4 2.30 -14.79 -6.78
C MET A 4 1.20 -13.73 -6.66
N ASP A 5 1.45 -12.63 -5.94
CA ASP A 5 0.48 -11.58 -5.72
C ASP A 5 0.80 -10.39 -6.63
N LEU A 6 -0.22 -9.92 -7.35
CA LEU A 6 -0.08 -8.90 -8.39
C LEU A 6 0.42 -7.56 -7.84
N HIS A 7 0.25 -7.28 -6.54
CA HIS A 7 0.64 -6.02 -5.93
C HIS A 7 2.16 -5.88 -5.74
N PHE A 8 2.94 -6.95 -5.95
CA PHE A 8 4.38 -6.93 -5.78
C PHE A 8 5.09 -7.22 -7.11
N PRO A 9 6.24 -6.57 -7.39
CA PRO A 9 7.03 -6.85 -8.58
C PRO A 9 7.46 -8.31 -8.65
N ARG A 10 7.28 -8.92 -9.82
CA ARG A 10 7.82 -10.26 -10.10
C ARG A 10 9.35 -10.23 -10.07
N LEU A 11 9.96 -11.20 -9.42
CA LEU A 11 11.39 -11.43 -9.41
C LEU A 11 11.74 -12.35 -10.58
N TYR A 12 12.65 -11.91 -11.44
CA TYR A 12 13.14 -12.70 -12.56
C TYR A 12 14.46 -13.42 -12.23
N ALA A 13 15.35 -12.77 -11.49
CA ALA A 13 16.61 -13.35 -11.03
C ALA A 13 17.15 -12.61 -9.81
N PHE A 14 18.03 -13.25 -9.05
CA PHE A 14 18.79 -12.61 -7.97
C PHE A 14 20.15 -13.29 -7.78
N GLY A 15 21.09 -12.56 -7.21
CA GLY A 15 22.41 -13.06 -6.84
C GLY A 15 22.92 -12.33 -5.59
N GLU A 16 24.22 -12.42 -5.33
CA GLU A 16 24.83 -11.87 -4.12
C GLU A 16 24.60 -10.35 -3.97
N ASN A 17 24.70 -9.59 -5.07
CA ASN A 17 24.64 -8.13 -5.05
C ASN A 17 23.64 -7.55 -6.06
N TYR A 18 22.70 -8.35 -6.57
CA TYR A 18 21.71 -7.87 -7.52
C TYR A 18 20.37 -8.58 -7.42
N ILE A 19 19.32 -7.87 -7.83
CA ILE A 19 18.00 -8.42 -8.15
C ILE A 19 17.58 -7.91 -9.53
N ILE A 20 16.98 -8.79 -10.33
CA ILE A 20 16.30 -8.45 -11.58
C ILE A 20 14.82 -8.69 -11.33
N ARG A 21 14.01 -7.65 -11.49
CA ARG A 21 12.57 -7.68 -11.21
C ARG A 21 11.79 -6.91 -12.28
N GLU A 22 10.48 -7.10 -12.26
CA GLU A 22 9.50 -6.35 -13.04
C GLU A 22 9.75 -4.84 -12.94
N TYR A 23 9.82 -4.20 -14.10
CA TYR A 23 9.82 -2.75 -14.21
C TYR A 23 8.39 -2.25 -14.03
N ILE A 24 8.17 -1.39 -13.03
CA ILE A 24 6.86 -0.82 -12.75
C ILE A 24 6.79 0.54 -13.43
N ASP A 25 6.07 0.61 -14.55
CA ASP A 25 5.79 1.86 -15.24
C ASP A 25 4.55 2.52 -14.62
N GLY A 26 4.78 3.49 -13.73
CA GLY A 26 3.70 4.14 -12.98
C GLY A 26 4.12 5.41 -12.27
N VAL A 27 3.14 6.07 -11.67
CA VAL A 27 3.31 7.29 -10.88
C VAL A 27 3.24 6.94 -9.40
N GLU A 28 4.14 7.52 -8.60
CA GLU A 28 4.11 7.40 -7.14
C GLU A 28 2.78 7.91 -6.55
N LEU A 29 2.28 7.27 -5.50
CA LEU A 29 0.95 7.54 -4.94
C LEU A 29 0.81 9.00 -4.49
N ASP A 30 1.79 9.54 -3.79
CA ASP A 30 1.79 10.95 -3.35
C ASP A 30 1.72 11.94 -4.54
N LYS A 31 2.51 11.71 -5.59
CA LYS A 31 2.50 12.51 -6.81
C LYS A 31 1.16 12.39 -7.55
N TYR A 32 0.63 11.17 -7.66
CA TYR A 32 -0.65 10.92 -8.31
C TYR A 32 -1.78 11.65 -7.59
N LEU A 33 -1.85 11.54 -6.26
CA LEU A 33 -2.89 12.17 -5.44
C LEU A 33 -2.75 13.69 -5.35
N SER A 34 -1.57 14.25 -5.61
CA SER A 34 -1.36 15.70 -5.68
C SER A 34 -1.98 16.33 -6.95
N SER A 35 -2.17 15.53 -8.00
CA SER A 35 -2.64 16.01 -9.31
C SER A 35 -4.02 15.47 -9.69
N ASN A 36 -4.55 14.50 -8.96
CA ASN A 36 -5.82 13.84 -9.26
C ASN A 36 -6.69 13.80 -8.00
N PRO A 37 -7.99 14.12 -8.10
CA PRO A 37 -8.90 13.96 -6.98
C PRO A 37 -9.01 12.49 -6.61
N LEU A 38 -9.06 12.24 -5.32
CA LEU A 38 -9.17 10.90 -4.79
C LEU A 38 -10.56 10.32 -5.08
N SER A 39 -10.61 9.10 -5.58
CA SER A 39 -11.84 8.38 -5.89
C SER A 39 -11.98 7.14 -5.03
N GLU A 40 -13.21 6.62 -4.91
CA GLU A 40 -13.47 5.39 -4.18
C GLU A 40 -12.68 4.19 -4.72
N ASN A 41 -12.37 4.18 -6.02
CA ASN A 41 -11.53 3.17 -6.64
C ASN A 41 -10.09 3.20 -6.08
N ILE A 42 -9.53 4.39 -5.85
CA ILE A 42 -8.22 4.54 -5.22
C ILE A 42 -8.25 4.10 -3.75
N PHE A 43 -9.31 4.45 -3.01
CA PHE A 43 -9.48 3.94 -1.64
C PHE A 43 -9.51 2.42 -1.58
N GLN A 44 -10.26 1.79 -2.48
CA GLN A 44 -10.37 0.34 -2.57
C GLN A 44 -9.01 -0.30 -2.86
N LYS A 45 -8.23 0.24 -3.78
CA LYS A 45 -6.88 -0.27 -4.10
C LYS A 45 -5.89 -0.13 -2.96
N ILE A 46 -5.93 0.97 -2.21
CA ILE A 46 -5.09 1.13 -1.02
C ILE A 46 -5.42 0.04 0.01
N ILE A 47 -6.69 -0.31 0.17
CA ILE A 47 -7.14 -1.40 1.04
C ILE A 47 -6.65 -2.75 0.51
N GLU A 48 -6.80 -3.01 -0.80
CA GLU A 48 -6.36 -4.25 -1.43
C GLU A 48 -4.85 -4.45 -1.28
N LEU A 49 -4.06 -3.40 -1.47
CA LEU A 49 -2.62 -3.44 -1.21
C LEU A 49 -2.31 -3.75 0.26
N TYR A 50 -3.04 -3.14 1.19
CA TYR A 50 -2.90 -3.44 2.61
C TYR A 50 -3.20 -4.91 2.91
N GLU A 51 -4.31 -5.44 2.38
CA GLU A 51 -4.71 -6.84 2.56
C GLU A 51 -3.71 -7.79 1.91
N ALA A 52 -3.12 -7.41 0.77
CA ALA A 52 -2.04 -8.14 0.12
C ALA A 52 -0.78 -8.21 1.00
N MET A 53 -0.38 -7.11 1.65
CA MET A 53 0.74 -7.13 2.61
C MET A 53 0.49 -8.13 3.77
N ASP A 54 -0.75 -8.15 4.30
CA ASP A 54 -1.14 -9.08 5.39
C ASP A 54 -1.15 -10.53 4.89
N SER A 55 -1.70 -10.77 3.69
CA SER A 55 -1.83 -12.11 3.10
C SER A 55 -0.48 -12.75 2.76
N VAL A 56 0.51 -11.95 2.35
CA VAL A 56 1.86 -12.44 2.04
C VAL A 56 2.75 -12.56 3.29
N GLY A 57 2.22 -12.20 4.46
CA GLY A 57 2.87 -12.40 5.76
C GLY A 57 3.83 -11.29 6.17
N TYR A 58 3.68 -10.07 5.64
CA TYR A 58 4.51 -8.95 6.07
C TYR A 58 4.21 -8.54 7.51
N ASN A 59 5.26 -8.25 8.29
CA ASN A 59 5.09 -7.71 9.63
C ASN A 59 4.67 -6.24 9.61
N ARG A 60 5.18 -5.48 8.64
CA ARG A 60 4.86 -4.07 8.42
C ARG A 60 3.76 -3.94 7.37
N LEU A 61 2.54 -3.68 7.84
CA LEU A 61 1.37 -3.38 6.99
C LEU A 61 1.27 -1.87 6.75
N ASP A 62 2.36 -1.28 6.29
CA ASP A 62 2.52 0.15 6.07
C ASP A 62 3.67 0.41 5.10
N ALA A 63 3.55 1.46 4.30
CA ALA A 63 4.54 1.82 3.29
C ALA A 63 4.59 3.34 3.11
N ALA A 64 5.77 3.85 2.74
CA ALA A 64 5.86 5.25 2.34
C ALA A 64 5.15 5.43 0.98
N PRO A 65 4.38 6.51 0.78
CA PRO A 65 3.62 6.73 -0.46
C PRO A 65 4.46 6.67 -1.73
N PHE A 66 5.70 7.18 -1.70
CA PHE A 66 6.62 7.14 -2.85
C PHE A 66 7.16 5.73 -3.20
N HIS A 67 6.85 4.71 -2.38
CA HIS A 67 7.08 3.31 -2.73
C HIS A 67 5.83 2.62 -3.29
N ILE A 68 4.70 3.31 -3.33
CA ILE A 68 3.44 2.80 -3.89
C ILE A 68 3.25 3.45 -5.25
N PHE A 69 3.03 2.65 -6.28
CA PHE A 69 2.90 3.09 -7.66
C PHE A 69 1.50 2.79 -8.19
N ILE A 70 0.94 3.75 -8.92
CA ILE A 70 -0.27 3.59 -9.73
C ILE A 70 0.17 3.49 -11.18
N THR A 71 -0.13 2.37 -11.83
CA THR A 71 0.26 2.13 -13.23
C THR A 71 -0.75 2.73 -14.20
N SER A 72 -0.37 2.84 -15.48
CA SER A 72 -1.28 3.28 -16.56
C SER A 72 -2.49 2.34 -16.77
N LEU A 73 -2.37 1.09 -16.32
CA LEU A 73 -3.46 0.10 -16.30
C LEU A 73 -4.32 0.22 -15.03
N ASP A 74 -4.15 1.29 -14.25
CA ASP A 74 -4.87 1.54 -13.01
C ASP A 74 -4.59 0.43 -11.97
N GLU A 75 -3.43 -0.24 -12.01
CA GLU A 75 -3.01 -1.18 -10.97
C GLU A 75 -2.26 -0.45 -9.85
N ILE A 76 -2.31 -0.98 -8.62
CA ILE A 76 -1.48 -0.49 -7.51
C ILE A 76 -0.36 -1.51 -7.20
N LYS A 77 0.87 -1.01 -7.09
CA LYS A 77 2.06 -1.84 -6.88
C LYS A 77 2.90 -1.29 -5.73
N LEU A 78 3.37 -2.14 -4.83
CA LEU A 78 4.32 -1.78 -3.78
C LEU A 78 5.73 -2.23 -4.16
N ILE A 79 6.65 -1.28 -4.21
CA ILE A 79 8.08 -1.54 -4.34
C ILE A 79 8.79 -1.42 -2.99
N ASP A 80 10.06 -1.80 -2.97
CA ASP A 80 10.95 -1.72 -1.80
C ASP A 80 10.36 -2.32 -0.50
N THR A 81 10.25 -3.63 -0.49
CA THR A 81 9.78 -4.40 0.67
C THR A 81 10.94 -4.90 1.54
N ALA A 82 12.17 -4.39 1.36
CA ALA A 82 13.37 -4.87 2.06
C ALA A 82 13.27 -4.77 3.59
N ARG A 83 12.40 -3.89 4.10
CA ARG A 83 12.15 -3.69 5.54
C ARG A 83 10.81 -4.24 6.02
N ALA A 84 10.05 -4.91 5.16
CA ALA A 84 8.69 -5.37 5.47
C ALA A 84 8.61 -6.33 6.66
N MET A 85 9.70 -7.06 6.94
CA MET A 85 9.76 -8.02 8.07
C MET A 85 10.36 -7.42 9.35
N LYS A 86 11.01 -6.25 9.30
CA LYS A 86 11.83 -5.73 10.40
C LYS A 86 11.04 -5.19 11.59
N LYS A 87 9.86 -4.61 11.34
CA LYS A 87 9.02 -3.98 12.37
C LYS A 87 7.58 -4.40 12.18
N ARG A 88 6.91 -4.78 13.27
CA ARG A 88 5.46 -5.04 13.23
C ARG A 88 4.69 -3.73 13.27
N THR A 89 3.88 -3.48 12.25
CA THR A 89 3.01 -2.30 12.14
C THR A 89 1.67 -2.76 11.57
N ILE A 90 0.57 -2.47 12.28
CA ILE A 90 -0.79 -2.85 11.85
C ILE A 90 -1.54 -1.63 11.33
N TYR A 91 -1.38 -0.47 11.98
CA TYR A 91 -1.99 0.77 11.53
C TYR A 91 -1.11 1.41 10.43
N PRO A 92 -1.62 1.63 9.20
CA PRO A 92 -0.83 2.17 8.10
C PRO A 92 -0.65 3.68 8.23
N ALA A 93 0.16 4.10 9.20
CA ALA A 93 0.30 5.51 9.58
C ALA A 93 0.81 6.37 8.44
N LEU A 94 1.82 5.92 7.68
CA LEU A 94 2.40 6.71 6.59
C LEU A 94 1.42 6.94 5.45
N ILE A 95 0.66 5.91 5.09
CA ILE A 95 -0.39 6.02 4.06
C ILE A 95 -1.48 6.98 4.55
N ILE A 96 -1.93 6.86 5.79
CA ILE A 96 -2.97 7.71 6.36
C ILE A 96 -2.51 9.16 6.55
N GLU A 97 -1.23 9.38 6.88
CA GLU A 97 -0.62 10.71 6.97
C GLU A 97 -0.60 11.40 5.60
N CYS A 98 -0.19 10.69 4.54
CA CYS A 98 -0.27 11.21 3.18
C CYS A 98 -1.70 11.61 2.78
N LEU A 99 -2.68 10.77 3.09
CA LEU A 99 -4.09 11.11 2.87
C LEU A 99 -4.56 12.27 3.76
N SER A 100 -3.98 12.44 4.94
CA SER A 100 -4.27 13.56 5.85
C SER A 100 -3.78 14.87 5.28
N ASP A 101 -2.57 14.90 4.75
CA ASP A 101 -1.94 16.09 4.18
C ASP A 101 -2.70 16.60 2.96
N LEU A 102 -3.39 15.69 2.26
CA LEU A 102 -4.25 15.99 1.11
C LEU A 102 -5.73 16.20 1.48
N GLY A 103 -6.10 16.14 2.77
CA GLY A 103 -7.46 16.38 3.25
C GLY A 103 -8.43 15.19 3.16
N TYR A 104 -7.97 14.02 2.71
CA TYR A 104 -8.80 12.83 2.45
C TYR A 104 -8.86 11.81 3.60
N LYS A 105 -8.15 12.05 4.71
CA LYS A 105 -8.11 11.10 5.85
C LYS A 105 -9.48 10.72 6.38
N LYS A 106 -10.37 11.69 6.57
CA LYS A 106 -11.71 11.43 7.12
C LYS A 106 -12.52 10.57 6.17
N ASP A 107 -12.48 10.89 4.88
CA ASP A 107 -13.22 10.18 3.83
C ASP A 107 -12.71 8.75 3.68
N PHE A 108 -11.38 8.56 3.67
CA PHE A 108 -10.78 7.22 3.65
C PHE A 108 -11.19 6.37 4.85
N LEU A 109 -11.07 6.91 6.07
CA LEU A 109 -11.42 6.16 7.27
C LEU A 109 -12.92 5.83 7.34
N ASN A 110 -13.78 6.72 6.84
CA ASN A 110 -15.21 6.43 6.70
C ASN A 110 -15.46 5.34 5.66
N PHE A 111 -14.77 5.38 4.51
CA PHE A 111 -14.84 4.37 3.48
C PHE A 111 -14.42 2.99 4.02
N VAL A 112 -13.31 2.91 4.77
CA VAL A 112 -12.86 1.66 5.41
C VAL A 112 -13.86 1.19 6.46
N LYS A 113 -14.42 2.10 7.29
CA LYS A 113 -15.43 1.77 8.29
C LYS A 113 -16.69 1.16 7.67
N TYR A 114 -17.14 1.68 6.53
CA TYR A 114 -18.34 1.21 5.84
C TYR A 114 -18.08 -0.11 5.09
N ASN A 115 -17.01 -0.19 4.31
CA ASN A 115 -16.75 -1.32 3.41
C ASN A 115 -15.98 -2.47 4.07
N LYS A 116 -15.15 -2.19 5.08
CA LYS A 116 -14.30 -3.18 5.78
C LYS A 116 -14.33 -2.95 7.31
N PRO A 117 -15.49 -3.07 7.96
CA PRO A 117 -15.68 -2.71 9.37
C PRO A 117 -14.75 -3.47 10.33
N GLU A 118 -14.41 -4.73 10.05
CA GLU A 118 -13.48 -5.50 10.87
C GLU A 118 -12.04 -5.01 10.75
N LEU A 119 -11.62 -4.60 9.54
CA LEU A 119 -10.32 -3.96 9.32
C LEU A 119 -10.24 -2.63 10.06
N TYR A 120 -11.30 -1.81 9.98
CA TYR A 120 -11.39 -0.56 10.73
C TYR A 120 -11.25 -0.78 12.25
N LYS A 121 -11.93 -1.78 12.81
CA LYS A 121 -11.79 -2.17 14.23
C LYS A 121 -10.38 -2.64 14.56
N LYS A 122 -9.73 -3.43 13.68
CA LYS A 122 -8.33 -3.87 13.82
C LYS A 122 -7.38 -2.67 13.89
N TRP A 123 -7.58 -1.67 13.04
CA TRP A 123 -6.82 -0.41 13.04
C TRP A 123 -7.04 0.40 14.32
N LEU A 124 -8.28 0.56 14.79
CA LEU A 124 -8.56 1.27 16.04
C LEU A 124 -7.89 0.63 17.26
N ARG A 125 -7.89 -0.70 17.34
CA ARG A 125 -7.26 -1.44 18.46
C ARG A 125 -5.73 -1.39 18.44
N SER A 126 -5.14 -1.15 17.26
CA SER A 126 -3.69 -1.13 17.07
C SER A 126 -3.08 0.26 17.11
N LYS A 127 -3.91 1.31 17.21
CA LYS A 127 -3.50 2.69 17.40
C LYS A 127 -3.01 2.87 18.85
N LYS A 128 -1.72 2.64 19.08
CA LYS A 128 -1.02 3.06 20.30
C LYS A 128 -0.47 4.47 20.13
#